data_AF-Q9MX92-F1
#
_entry.id   AF-Q9MX92-F1
#
_cell.length_a   1.000
_cell.length_b   1.000
_cell.length_c   1.000
_cell.angle_alpha   90.00
_cell.angle_beta   90.00
_cell.angle_gamma   90.00
#
_symmetry.space_group_name_H-M   'P 1'
#
loop_
_entity.id
_entity.type
_entity.pdbx_description
1 polymer ?
#
loop_
_entity_poly.entity_id
_entity_poly.type
_entity_poly.pdbx_seq_one_letter_code
_entity_poly.pdbx_strand_id
1 'polypeptide(L)'
;KNGHPVSTGVSLSRYFPNKDQTFHQLSTLTFTPSEGDFYSCTVEHSALETPQTRIWEAELTNSDQSPGPVIFCGVGLSLGLLGITVGVFFFVKG
;
A
#
# COMPACT_ATOMS: atom_id res chain seq x y z
N LYS A 1 12.33 4.61 -10.75
CA LYS A 1 11.07 3.83 -10.88
C LYS A 1 11.43 2.45 -11.41
N ASN A 2 11.09 1.39 -10.69
CA ASN A 2 11.34 0.00 -11.11
C ASN A 2 12.79 -0.26 -11.59
N GLY A 3 13.77 0.27 -10.86
CA GLY A 3 15.20 0.16 -11.22
C GLY A 3 15.69 1.10 -12.34
N HIS A 4 14.80 1.84 -13.00
CA HIS A 4 15.17 2.78 -14.06
C HIS A 4 15.17 4.25 -13.59
N PRO A 5 16.10 5.08 -14.08
CA PRO A 5 16.14 6.50 -13.78
C PRO A 5 14.91 7.21 -14.38
N VAL A 6 14.41 8.21 -13.65
CA VAL A 6 13.27 9.05 -14.07
C VAL A 6 13.71 10.50 -14.02
N SER A 7 13.37 11.28 -15.04
CA SER A 7 13.68 12.71 -15.15
C SER A 7 12.44 13.60 -15.19
N THR A 8 11.36 13.12 -15.81
CA THR A 8 10.09 13.84 -15.89
C THR A 8 9.44 13.97 -14.51
N GLY A 9 9.00 15.17 -14.16
CA GLY A 9 8.36 15.45 -12.88
C GLY A 9 9.32 15.50 -11.69
N VAL A 10 10.64 15.36 -11.92
CA VAL A 10 11.66 15.55 -10.90
C VAL A 10 11.99 17.03 -10.75
N SER A 11 12.04 17.50 -9.52
CA SER A 11 12.58 18.80 -9.15
C SER A 11 13.57 18.66 -8.02
N LEU A 12 14.62 19.48 -8.04
CA LEU A 12 15.65 19.52 -7.01
C LEU A 12 15.66 20.90 -6.37
N SER A 13 15.57 20.94 -5.05
CA SER A 13 15.65 22.18 -4.32
C SER A 13 17.09 22.74 -4.33
N ARG A 14 17.21 24.01 -3.97
CA ARG A 14 18.48 24.55 -3.48
C ARG A 14 18.92 23.86 -2.18
N TYR A 15 20.17 24.08 -1.78
CA TYR A 15 20.64 23.74 -0.45
C TYR A 15 20.03 24.65 0.62
N PHE A 16 19.56 24.06 1.71
CA PHE A 16 19.06 24.77 2.89
C PHE A 16 20.05 24.57 4.04
N PRO A 17 20.78 25.61 4.46
CA PRO A 17 21.77 25.49 5.53
C PRO A 17 21.09 25.36 6.89
N ASN A 18 21.65 24.50 7.73
CA ASN A 18 21.27 24.29 9.12
C ASN A 18 22.18 25.11 10.05
N LYS A 19 21.79 25.25 11.33
CA LYS A 19 22.58 26.01 12.33
C LYS A 19 23.90 25.34 12.70
N ASP A 20 23.99 24.02 12.52
CA ASP A 20 25.13 23.17 12.83
C ASP A 20 26.11 23.03 11.65
N GLN A 21 26.04 23.93 10.66
CA GLN A 21 26.87 23.94 9.44
C GLN A 21 26.61 22.76 8.49
N THR A 22 25.60 21.94 8.75
CA THR A 22 25.10 20.96 7.76
C THR A 22 24.08 21.60 6.82
N PHE A 23 23.56 20.84 5.87
CA PHE A 23 22.47 21.28 5.00
C PHE A 23 21.49 20.16 4.75
N HIS A 24 20.28 20.52 4.31
CA HIS A 24 19.35 19.59 3.70
C HIS A 24 19.00 20.04 2.27
N GLN A 25 18.73 19.07 1.40
CA GLN A 25 18.29 19.26 0.03
C GLN A 25 17.19 18.25 -0.27
N LEU A 26 16.18 18.66 -1.03
CA LEU A 26 15.02 17.83 -1.34
C LEU A 26 14.94 17.58 -2.84
N SER A 27 14.88 16.30 -3.21
CA SER A 27 14.46 15.87 -4.54
C SER A 27 13.02 15.40 -4.48
N THR A 28 12.16 16.01 -5.29
CA THR A 28 10.72 15.71 -5.34
C THR A 28 10.38 15.14 -6.70
N LEU A 29 9.71 14.00 -6.72
CA LEU A 29 9.15 13.38 -7.93
C LEU A 29 7.63 13.47 -7.89
N THR A 30 7.04 14.19 -8.85
CA THR A 30 5.58 14.24 -9.03
C THR A 30 5.15 13.18 -10.03
N PHE A 31 4.23 12.31 -9.63
CA PHE A 31 3.72 11.21 -10.46
C PHE A 31 2.35 10.74 -9.98
N THR A 32 1.65 9.97 -10.81
CA THR A 32 0.46 9.21 -10.41
C THR A 32 0.90 7.79 -10.04
N PRO A 33 0.70 7.34 -8.79
CA PRO A 33 1.04 5.98 -8.39
C PRO A 33 0.30 4.94 -9.23
N SER A 34 0.98 3.85 -9.58
CA SER A 34 0.38 2.69 -10.25
C SER A 34 0.70 1.43 -9.45
N GLU A 35 -0.22 0.48 -9.46
CA GLU A 35 -0.07 -0.79 -8.74
C GLU A 35 1.15 -1.56 -9.25
N GLY A 36 1.92 -2.12 -8.33
CA GLY A 36 3.15 -2.85 -8.64
C GLY A 36 4.38 -1.99 -8.96
N ASP A 37 4.23 -0.66 -9.07
CA ASP A 37 5.38 0.23 -9.23
C ASP A 37 6.05 0.53 -7.87
N PHE A 38 7.38 0.47 -7.86
CA PHE A 38 8.19 0.97 -6.74
C PHE A 38 9.12 2.10 -7.20
N TYR A 39 9.32 3.03 -6.29
CA TYR A 39 10.13 4.22 -6.49
C TYR A 39 11.30 4.20 -5.54
N SER A 40 12.42 4.74 -5.98
CA SER A 40 13.60 4.85 -5.14
C SER A 40 14.24 6.21 -5.28
N CYS A 41 14.73 6.73 -4.16
CA CYS A 41 15.58 7.91 -4.12
C CYS A 41 16.97 7.45 -3.69
N THR A 42 17.98 7.70 -4.54
CA THR A 42 19.37 7.37 -4.27
C THR A 42 20.16 8.66 -4.06
N VAL A 43 20.88 8.75 -2.95
CA VAL A 43 21.74 9.87 -2.58
C VAL A 43 23.19 9.43 -2.65
N GLU A 44 23.96 10.14 -3.47
CA GLU A 44 25.42 10.03 -3.54
C GLU A 44 26.04 11.25 -2.85
N HIS A 45 27.00 11.01 -1.96
CA HIS A 45 27.68 12.07 -1.23
C HIS A 45 29.09 11.60 -0.85
N SER A 46 30.08 12.49 -0.88
CA SER A 46 31.48 12.14 -0.62
C SER A 46 31.76 11.59 0.79
N ALA A 47 30.91 11.94 1.77
CA ALA A 47 30.99 11.41 3.13
C ALA A 47 30.36 10.01 3.28
N LEU A 48 29.70 9.48 2.24
CA LEU A 48 29.13 8.14 2.23
C LEU A 48 30.07 7.19 1.48
N GLU A 49 30.39 6.05 2.09
CA GLU A 49 31.18 5.00 1.43
C GLU A 49 30.43 4.37 0.25
N THR A 50 29.10 4.23 0.39
CA THR A 50 28.21 3.72 -0.65
C THR A 50 26.97 4.61 -0.78
N PRO A 51 26.35 4.69 -1.97
CA PRO A 51 25.10 5.43 -2.15
C PRO A 51 24.01 4.96 -1.18
N GLN A 52 23.24 5.89 -0.65
CA GLN A 52 22.09 5.57 0.20
C GLN A 52 20.81 5.59 -0.63
N THR A 53 20.10 4.46 -0.68
CA THR A 53 18.84 4.33 -1.41
C THR A 53 17.68 4.10 -0.45
N ARG A 54 16.59 4.87 -0.62
CA ARG A 54 15.30 4.65 0.05
C ARG A 54 14.27 4.25 -0.97
N ILE A 55 13.51 3.19 -0.66
CA ILE A 55 12.44 2.66 -1.50
C ILE A 55 11.10 3.14 -0.95
N TRP A 56 10.19 3.48 -1.85
CA TRP A 56 8.81 3.83 -1.57
C TRP A 56 7.90 3.03 -2.50
N GLU A 57 6.85 2.45 -1.94
CA GLU A 57 5.82 1.70 -2.65
C GLU A 57 4.47 2.34 -2.36
N ALA A 58 3.60 2.35 -3.36
CA ALA A 58 2.27 2.91 -3.19
C ALA A 58 1.41 1.92 -2.41
N GLU A 59 0.93 2.31 -1.23
CA GLU A 59 -0.15 1.63 -0.52
C GLU A 59 -1.48 1.97 -1.23
N LEU A 60 -1.61 1.53 -2.48
CA LEU A 60 -2.92 1.44 -3.10
C LEU A 60 -3.63 0.36 -2.32
N THR A 61 -4.75 0.71 -1.66
CA THR A 61 -5.55 -0.25 -0.91
C THR A 61 -5.87 -1.42 -1.83
N ASN A 62 -5.07 -2.48 -1.73
CA ASN A 62 -5.33 -3.70 -2.44
C ASN A 62 -6.72 -4.10 -1.97
N SER A 63 -7.61 -4.32 -2.92
CA SER A 63 -8.93 -4.89 -2.67
C SER A 63 -8.81 -6.37 -2.28
N ASP A 64 -7.73 -6.74 -1.57
CA ASP A 64 -7.42 -8.05 -1.01
C ASP A 64 -8.37 -8.44 0.13
N GLN A 65 -9.34 -7.58 0.45
CA GLN A 65 -10.60 -8.03 1.01
C GLN A 65 -11.37 -8.81 -0.06
N SER A 66 -10.85 -9.98 -0.44
CA SER A 66 -11.64 -10.99 -1.14
C SER A 66 -12.95 -11.14 -0.38
N PRO A 67 -14.11 -10.95 -1.03
CA PRO A 67 -15.40 -11.02 -0.34
C PRO A 67 -15.74 -12.47 0.08
N GLY A 68 -14.89 -13.45 -0.26
CA GLY A 68 -15.08 -14.87 0.02
C GLY A 68 -15.50 -15.18 1.46
N PRO A 69 -14.79 -14.71 2.50
CA PRO A 69 -15.16 -14.97 3.89
C PRO A 69 -16.51 -14.36 4.28
N VAL A 70 -16.82 -13.16 3.77
CA VAL A 70 -18.07 -12.44 4.06
C VAL A 70 -19.26 -13.13 3.40
N ILE A 71 -19.11 -13.54 2.14
CA ILE A 71 -20.13 -14.26 1.37
C ILE A 71 -20.38 -15.63 2.00
N PHE A 72 -19.33 -16.38 2.35
CA PHE A 72 -19.45 -17.69 2.97
C PHE A 72 -20.22 -17.63 4.29
N CYS A 73 -19.90 -16.64 5.14
CA CYS A 73 -20.57 -16.46 6.42
C CYS A 73 -22.05 -16.09 6.25
N GLY A 74 -22.38 -15.18 5.32
CA GLY A 74 -23.75 -14.78 5.04
C GLY A 74 -24.63 -15.92 4.53
N VAL A 75 -24.10 -16.75 3.62
CA VAL A 75 -24.81 -17.93 3.10
C VAL A 75 -24.97 -19.01 4.18
N GLY A 76 -23.93 -19.26 4.98
CA GLY A 76 -24.00 -20.22 6.08
C GLY A 76 -25.04 -19.85 7.15
N LEU A 77 -25.09 -18.57 7.54
CA LEU A 77 -26.06 -18.06 8.51
C LEU A 77 -27.51 -18.19 8.03
N SER A 78 -27.77 -17.86 6.77
CA SER A 78 -29.12 -17.92 6.18
C SER A 78 -29.61 -19.37 6.05
N LEU A 79 -28.77 -20.29 5.58
CA LEU A 79 -29.08 -21.72 5.53
C LEU A 79 -29.30 -22.32 6.94
N GLY A 80 -28.49 -21.93 7.92
CA GLY A 80 -28.65 -22.37 9.32
C GLY A 80 -30.00 -21.95 9.92
N LEU A 81 -30.40 -20.69 9.74
CA LEU A 81 -31.70 -20.18 10.22
C LEU A 81 -32.89 -20.87 9.56
N LEU A 82 -32.81 -21.13 8.24
CA LEU A 82 -33.82 -21.90 7.52
C LEU A 82 -33.89 -23.35 8.01
N GLY A 83 -32.76 -23.99 8.27
CA GLY A 83 -32.71 -25.35 8.83
C GLY A 83 -33.38 -25.43 10.20
N ILE A 84 -33.14 -24.45 11.08
CA ILE A 84 -33.76 -24.39 12.41
C ILE A 84 -35.28 -24.23 12.29
N THR A 85 -35.75 -23.28 11.49
CA THR A 85 -37.19 -23.02 11.34
C THR A 85 -37.94 -24.23 10.77
N VAL A 86 -37.40 -24.87 9.74
CA VAL A 86 -37.97 -26.10 9.17
C VAL A 86 -37.93 -27.25 10.19
N GLY A 87 -36.81 -27.44 10.88
CA GLY A 87 -36.66 -28.50 11.89
C GLY A 87 -37.66 -28.38 13.04
N VAL A 88 -37.85 -27.16 13.58
CA VAL A 88 -38.86 -26.91 14.64
C VAL A 88 -40.27 -27.18 14.14
N PHE A 89 -40.59 -26.78 12.89
CA PHE A 89 -41.91 -27.05 12.31
C PHE A 89 -42.21 -28.55 12.22
N PHE A 90 -41.26 -29.34 11.72
CA PHE A 90 -41.42 -30.80 11.65
C PHE A 90 -41.47 -31.44 13.04
N PHE A 91 -40.68 -30.96 14.01
CA PHE A 91 -40.67 -31.51 15.37
C PHE A 91 -41.98 -31.25 16.12
N VAL A 92 -42.60 -30.08 15.93
CA VAL A 92 -43.87 -29.73 16.59
C VAL A 92 -45.08 -30.38 15.92
N LYS A 93 -45.01 -30.65 14.61
CA LYS A 93 -46.14 -31.16 13.81
C LYS A 93 -46.09 -32.68 13.55
N GLY A 94 -44.95 -33.32 13.78
CA GLY A 94 -44.74 -34.77 13.70
C GLY A 94 -45.16 -35.53 14.95
#